data_AF-A0A6H9V6U3-F1
#
_entry.id   AF-A0A6H9V6U3-F1
#
_cell.length_a   1.000
_cell.length_b   1.000
_cell.length_c   1.000
_cell.angle_alpha   90.00
_cell.angle_beta   90.00
_cell.angle_gamma   90.00
#
_symmetry.space_group_name_H-M   'P 1'
#
loop_
_entity.id
_entity.type
_entity.pdbx_description
1 polymer ?
#
loop_
_entity_poly.entity_id
_entity_poly.type
_entity_poly.pdbx_seq_one_letter_code
_entity_poly.pdbx_strand_id
1 'polypeptide(L)'
;MITVLVAAFLIVHGLLHPGVWTAPQQPGNPAAFDPGHSWALAAAHVAPAPARAWALALAWYTALVYGVAGAGVLAGSGWWPTAALVAAACGLLLKGVWFDPWLSVGVLLDVGVIVAVACTWPGSVF
;
A
#
# COMPACT_ATOMS: atom_id res chain seq x y z
N MET A 1 5.23 12.72 -20.43
CA MET A 1 5.26 11.24 -20.32
C MET A 1 5.55 10.79 -18.89
N ILE A 2 6.62 11.28 -18.23
CA ILE A 2 6.96 10.90 -16.85
C ILE A 2 5.81 11.14 -15.86
N THR A 3 5.11 12.28 -15.93
CA THR A 3 3.93 12.57 -15.09
C THR A 3 2.88 11.47 -15.13
N VAL A 4 2.54 11.00 -16.33
CA VAL A 4 1.54 9.92 -16.53
C VAL A 4 2.05 8.60 -15.96
N LEU A 5 3.33 8.28 -16.13
CA LEU A 5 3.93 7.07 -15.58
C LEU A 5 3.96 7.07 -14.05
N VAL A 6 4.33 8.19 -13.43
CA VAL A 6 4.33 8.34 -11.96
C VAL A 6 2.90 8.23 -11.44
N ALA A 7 1.95 8.95 -12.04
CA ALA A 7 0.55 8.88 -11.63
C ALA A 7 -0.03 7.46 -11.77
N ALA A 8 0.21 6.81 -12.92
CA ALA A 8 -0.24 5.45 -13.17
C ALA A 8 0.40 4.46 -12.16
N PHE A 9 1.70 4.60 -11.89
CA PHE A 9 2.39 3.80 -10.90
C PHE A 9 1.76 3.94 -9.51
N LEU A 10 1.57 5.17 -9.02
CA LEU A 10 0.95 5.42 -7.71
C LEU A 10 -0.46 4.83 -7.64
N ILE A 11 -1.29 5.04 -8.66
CA ILE A 11 -2.67 4.53 -8.70
C ILE A 11 -2.69 3.00 -8.76
N VAL A 12 -1.93 2.38 -9.67
CA VAL A 12 -1.90 0.92 -9.82
C VAL A 12 -1.35 0.26 -8.56
N HIS A 13 -0.23 0.76 -8.02
CA HIS A 13 0.34 0.25 -6.77
C HIS A 13 -0.63 0.42 -5.59
N GLY A 14 -1.33 1.57 -5.51
CA GLY A 14 -2.41 1.80 -4.57
C GLY A 14 -3.50 0.72 -4.66
N LEU A 15 -4.01 0.47 -5.86
CA LEU A 15 -5.06 -0.53 -6.11
C LEU A 15 -4.63 -1.98 -5.83
N LEU A 16 -3.33 -2.29 -5.94
CA LEU A 16 -2.81 -3.60 -5.56
C LEU A 16 -2.96 -3.88 -4.07
N HIS A 17 -3.03 -2.86 -3.21
CA HIS A 17 -3.25 -3.06 -1.77
C HIS A 17 -4.56 -3.79 -1.48
N PRO A 18 -5.76 -3.26 -1.81
CA PRO A 18 -6.99 -4.00 -1.62
C PRO A 18 -7.04 -5.25 -2.50
N GLY A 19 -6.47 -5.24 -3.72
CA GLY A 19 -6.45 -6.41 -4.62
C GLY A 19 -5.79 -7.66 -4.01
N VAL A 20 -4.62 -7.51 -3.40
CA VAL A 20 -3.91 -8.61 -2.71
C VAL A 20 -4.64 -9.03 -1.43
N TRP A 21 -5.19 -8.06 -0.70
CA TRP A 21 -5.76 -8.29 0.63
C TRP A 21 -7.22 -8.77 0.62
N THR A 22 -7.92 -8.63 -0.51
CA THR A 22 -9.29 -9.13 -0.72
C THR A 22 -9.34 -10.37 -1.60
N ALA A 23 -8.18 -10.90 -2.00
CA ALA A 23 -8.09 -12.05 -2.89
C ALA A 23 -8.91 -13.24 -2.33
N PRO A 24 -9.80 -13.83 -3.15
CA PRO A 24 -10.62 -14.97 -2.72
C PRO A 24 -9.74 -16.13 -2.26
N GLN A 25 -10.06 -16.70 -1.11
CA GLN A 25 -9.45 -17.93 -0.62
C GLN A 25 -10.11 -19.12 -1.34
N GLN A 26 -9.32 -19.91 -2.07
CA GLN A 26 -9.83 -21.07 -2.83
C GLN A 26 -9.71 -22.36 -2.00
N PRO A 27 -10.77 -23.17 -1.87
CA PRO A 27 -10.67 -24.47 -1.21
C PRO A 27 -9.64 -25.37 -1.93
N GLY A 28 -8.69 -25.93 -1.18
CA GLY A 28 -7.65 -26.80 -1.74
C GLY A 28 -6.45 -26.08 -2.38
N ASN A 29 -6.46 -24.75 -2.43
CA ASN A 29 -5.32 -23.93 -2.84
C ASN A 29 -5.13 -22.80 -1.82
N PRO A 30 -4.35 -23.01 -0.75
CA PRO A 30 -4.14 -21.99 0.27
C PRO A 30 -3.54 -20.74 -0.38
N ALA A 31 -4.13 -19.57 -0.11
CA ALA A 31 -3.55 -18.34 -0.58
C ALA A 31 -2.15 -18.17 0.01
N ALA A 32 -1.29 -17.46 -0.72
CA ALA A 32 0.05 -17.11 -0.24
C ALA A 32 0.02 -16.32 1.08
N PHE A 33 -1.11 -15.70 1.41
CA PHE A 33 -1.29 -14.81 2.55
C PHE A 33 -2.75 -14.84 3.07
N ASP A 34 -2.94 -14.82 4.40
CA ASP A 34 -4.25 -14.67 5.05
C ASP A 34 -4.32 -13.36 5.86
N PRO A 35 -5.16 -12.39 5.46
CA PRO A 35 -5.41 -11.14 6.20
C PRO A 35 -5.92 -11.33 7.64
N GLY A 36 -6.44 -12.52 7.99
CA GLY A 36 -6.86 -12.86 9.35
C GLY A 36 -5.70 -13.17 10.29
N HIS A 37 -4.51 -13.46 9.77
CA HIS A 37 -3.32 -13.82 10.55
C HIS A 37 -2.30 -12.68 10.55
N SER A 38 -2.15 -12.03 11.71
CA SER A 38 -1.11 -11.02 11.96
C SER A 38 -0.26 -11.46 13.14
N TRP A 39 1.07 -11.42 13.00
CA TRP A 39 1.98 -11.75 14.09
C TRP A 39 1.83 -10.78 15.26
N ALA A 40 1.71 -9.48 14.98
CA ALA A 40 1.65 -8.43 16.00
C ALA A 40 0.30 -8.42 16.74
N LEU A 41 -0.81 -8.57 16.00
CA LEU A 41 -2.14 -8.59 16.60
C LEU A 41 -2.41 -9.91 17.33
N ALA A 42 -1.87 -11.03 16.84
CA ALA A 42 -1.93 -12.30 17.57
C ALA A 42 -1.15 -12.24 18.89
N ALA A 43 0.01 -11.57 18.91
CA ALA A 43 0.75 -11.32 20.15
C ALA A 43 -0.03 -10.47 21.16
N ALA A 44 -0.99 -9.66 20.69
CA ALA A 44 -1.92 -8.88 21.50
C ALA A 44 -3.27 -9.59 21.74
N HIS A 45 -3.40 -10.88 21.41
CA HIS A 45 -4.63 -11.68 21.57
C HIS A 45 -5.87 -11.14 20.83
N VAL A 46 -5.66 -10.41 19.73
CA VAL A 46 -6.76 -9.94 18.89
C VAL A 46 -7.29 -11.11 18.06
N ALA A 47 -8.62 -11.26 18.02
CA ALA A 47 -9.25 -12.32 17.25
C ALA A 47 -9.04 -12.13 15.73
N PRO A 48 -9.11 -13.21 14.90
CA PRO A 48 -8.87 -13.12 13.46
C PRO A 48 -9.84 -12.21 12.70
N ALA A 49 -11.11 -12.16 13.12
CA ALA A 49 -12.12 -11.34 12.47
C ALA A 49 -11.82 -9.82 12.54
N PRO A 50 -11.54 -9.21 13.72
CA PRO A 50 -11.12 -7.83 13.79
C PRO A 50 -9.76 -7.57 13.14
N ALA A 51 -8.81 -8.52 13.20
CA ALA A 51 -7.55 -8.39 12.47
C ALA A 51 -7.81 -8.25 10.96
N ARG A 52 -8.62 -9.13 10.37
CA ARG A 52 -9.02 -9.03 8.96
C ARG A 52 -9.72 -7.71 8.64
N ALA A 53 -10.62 -7.23 9.50
CA ALA A 53 -11.31 -5.96 9.27
C ALA A 53 -10.31 -4.78 9.20
N TRP A 54 -9.36 -4.72 10.13
CA TRP A 54 -8.32 -3.68 10.16
C TRP A 54 -7.39 -3.73 8.96
N ALA A 55 -6.96 -4.92 8.59
CA ALA A 55 -6.20 -5.20 7.39
C ALA A 55 -6.86 -4.62 6.14
N LEU A 56 -8.15 -4.95 5.92
CA LEU A 56 -8.92 -4.49 4.78
C LEU A 56 -9.14 -2.98 4.81
N ALA A 57 -9.45 -2.42 5.98
CA ALA A 57 -9.64 -0.98 6.14
C ALA A 57 -8.36 -0.21 5.78
N LEU A 58 -7.21 -0.66 6.27
CA LEU A 58 -5.92 -0.01 6.00
C LEU A 58 -5.48 -0.20 4.55
N ALA A 59 -5.77 -1.35 3.93
CA ALA A 59 -5.52 -1.59 2.51
C ALA A 59 -6.33 -0.64 1.62
N TRP A 60 -7.63 -0.48 1.87
CA TRP A 60 -8.48 0.46 1.14
C TRP A 60 -8.10 1.92 1.40
N TYR A 61 -7.79 2.28 2.65
CA TYR A 61 -7.28 3.60 2.97
C TYR A 61 -6.01 3.92 2.18
N THR A 62 -5.05 2.99 2.16
CA THR A 62 -3.80 3.15 1.40
C THR A 62 -4.06 3.35 -0.09
N ALA A 63 -4.97 2.56 -0.69
CA ALA A 63 -5.39 2.73 -2.08
C ALA A 63 -5.97 4.12 -2.36
N LEU A 64 -6.85 4.62 -1.50
CA LEU A 64 -7.46 5.94 -1.66
C LEU A 64 -6.42 7.06 -1.60
N VAL A 65 -5.50 7.01 -0.64
CA VAL A 65 -4.45 8.03 -0.49
C VAL A 65 -3.46 7.98 -1.66
N TYR A 66 -3.09 6.80 -2.15
CA TYR A 66 -2.30 6.68 -3.38
C TYR A 66 -3.03 7.20 -4.61
N GLY A 67 -4.35 6.98 -4.70
CA GLY A 67 -5.20 7.55 -5.75
C GLY A 67 -5.20 9.08 -5.72
N VAL A 68 -5.32 9.67 -4.52
CA VAL A 68 -5.19 11.12 -4.32
C VAL A 68 -3.80 11.60 -4.74
N ALA A 69 -2.73 10.91 -4.35
CA ALA A 69 -1.38 11.26 -4.76
C ALA A 69 -1.21 11.23 -6.30
N GLY A 70 -1.69 10.18 -6.97
CA GLY A 70 -1.66 10.08 -8.43
C GLY A 70 -2.46 11.19 -9.12
N ALA A 71 -3.65 11.52 -8.60
CA ALA A 71 -4.44 12.66 -9.08
C ALA A 71 -3.70 14.00 -8.87
N GLY A 72 -3.02 14.16 -7.73
CA GLY A 72 -2.18 15.32 -7.43
C GLY A 72 -1.03 15.47 -8.43
N VAL A 73 -0.36 14.37 -8.81
CA VAL A 73 0.67 14.38 -9.87
C VAL A 73 0.09 14.83 -11.21
N LEU A 74 -1.07 14.32 -11.62
CA LEU A 74 -1.72 14.72 -12.87
C LEU A 74 -2.17 16.18 -12.87
N ALA A 75 -2.58 16.70 -11.70
CA ALA A 75 -2.95 18.09 -11.51
C ALA A 75 -1.75 19.04 -11.36
N GLY A 76 -0.51 18.52 -11.32
CA GLY A 76 0.69 19.34 -11.08
C GLY A 76 0.69 19.98 -9.69
N SER A 77 0.11 19.33 -8.69
CA SER A 77 -0.12 19.91 -7.38
C SER A 77 1.01 19.63 -6.39
N GLY A 78 1.50 20.66 -5.68
CA GLY A 78 2.57 20.50 -4.68
C GLY A 78 2.25 19.64 -3.45
N TRP A 79 0.98 19.22 -3.25
CA TRP A 79 0.61 18.33 -2.14
C TRP A 79 0.72 16.83 -2.47
N TRP A 80 0.96 16.46 -3.74
CA TRP A 80 1.10 15.07 -4.15
C TRP A 80 2.20 14.30 -3.39
N PRO A 81 3.38 14.89 -3.07
CA PRO A 81 4.44 14.15 -2.39
C PRO A 81 4.04 13.76 -0.97
N THR A 82 3.37 14.67 -0.25
CA THR A 82 2.85 14.39 1.11
C THR A 82 1.83 13.27 1.08
N ALA A 83 0.89 13.28 0.11
CA ALA A 83 -0.07 12.19 -0.04
C ALA A 83 0.62 10.85 -0.34
N ALA A 84 1.62 10.84 -1.23
CA ALA A 84 2.38 9.64 -1.55
C ALA A 84 3.14 9.07 -0.33
N LEU A 85 3.72 9.94 0.51
CA LEU A 85 4.39 9.55 1.75
C LEU A 85 3.43 8.92 2.75
N VAL A 86 2.26 9.54 2.97
CA VAL A 86 1.23 8.99 3.88
C VAL A 86 0.77 7.63 3.36
N ALA A 87 0.48 7.50 2.07
CA ALA A 87 0.07 6.24 1.47
C ALA A 87 1.12 5.15 1.65
N ALA A 88 2.38 5.44 1.31
CA ALA A 88 3.49 4.49 1.46
C ALA A 88 3.72 4.08 2.92
N ALA A 89 3.64 5.03 3.86
CA ALA A 89 3.79 4.74 5.28
C ALA A 89 2.66 3.83 5.79
N CYS A 90 1.41 4.06 5.37
CA CYS A 90 0.29 3.17 5.68
C CYS A 90 0.45 1.79 5.05
N GLY A 91 0.94 1.73 3.80
CA GLY A 91 1.26 0.47 3.11
C GLY A 91 2.34 -0.34 3.83
N LEU A 92 3.37 0.34 4.37
CA LEU A 92 4.41 -0.28 5.19
C LEU A 92 3.89 -0.72 6.55
N LEU A 93 3.06 0.09 7.21
CA LEU A 93 2.44 -0.30 8.47
C LEU A 93 1.60 -1.57 8.29
N LEU A 94 0.80 -1.62 7.22
CA LEU A 94 -0.01 -2.78 6.86
C LEU A 94 0.86 -4.03 6.67
N LYS A 95 1.93 -3.94 5.86
CA LYS A 95 2.82 -5.08 5.61
C LYS A 95 3.68 -5.42 6.83
N GLY A 96 3.99 -4.45 7.69
CA GLY A 96 4.72 -4.67 8.93
C GLY A 96 3.88 -5.45 9.93
N VAL A 97 2.61 -5.11 10.10
CA VAL A 97 1.72 -5.76 11.09
C VAL A 97 1.27 -7.17 10.65
N TRP A 98 1.08 -7.42 9.35
CA TRP A 98 0.79 -8.76 8.81
C TRP A 98 1.92 -9.29 7.93
N PHE A 99 3.16 -9.16 8.39
CA PHE A 99 4.31 -9.52 7.56
C PHE A 99 4.25 -10.97 7.08
N ASP A 100 4.43 -11.13 5.77
CA ASP A 100 4.64 -12.39 5.06
C ASP A 100 5.70 -12.16 3.96
N PRO A 101 6.64 -13.10 3.71
CA PRO A 101 7.68 -12.94 2.70
C PRO A 101 7.17 -12.60 1.29
N TRP A 102 5.96 -13.02 0.91
CA TRP A 102 5.34 -12.65 -0.36
C TRP A 102 5.07 -11.15 -0.50
N LEU A 103 4.92 -10.45 0.62
CA LEU A 103 4.67 -9.01 0.64
C LEU A 103 5.94 -8.18 0.42
N SER A 104 7.12 -8.81 0.36
CA SER A 104 8.42 -8.12 0.26
C SER A 104 8.51 -7.20 -0.96
N VAL A 105 7.93 -7.60 -2.10
CA VAL A 105 7.89 -6.74 -3.30
C VAL A 105 7.09 -5.47 -3.00
N GLY A 106 5.93 -5.61 -2.35
CA GLY A 106 5.12 -4.46 -1.95
C GLY A 106 5.84 -3.55 -0.94
N VAL A 107 6.62 -4.12 -0.02
CA VAL A 107 7.46 -3.34 0.91
C VAL A 107 8.50 -2.53 0.14
N LEU A 108 9.20 -3.15 -0.82
CA LEU A 108 10.20 -2.47 -1.64
C LEU A 108 9.59 -1.32 -2.44
N LEU A 109 8.36 -1.47 -2.95
CA LEU A 109 7.66 -0.42 -3.67
C LEU A 109 7.31 0.77 -2.77
N ASP A 110 6.79 0.52 -1.56
CA ASP A 110 6.49 1.60 -0.61
C ASP A 110 7.75 2.34 -0.14
N VAL A 111 8.82 1.60 0.19
CA VAL A 111 10.13 2.19 0.51
C VAL A 111 10.65 2.99 -0.68
N GLY A 112 10.53 2.45 -1.89
CA GLY A 112 10.92 3.13 -3.13
C GLY A 112 10.18 4.45 -3.32
N VAL A 113 8.88 4.51 -3.05
CA VAL A 113 8.10 5.76 -3.06
C VAL A 113 8.63 6.75 -2.02
N ILE A 114 8.88 6.31 -0.79
CA ILE A 114 9.39 7.19 0.28
C ILE A 114 10.74 7.78 -0.11
N VAL A 115 11.66 6.94 -0.57
CA VAL A 115 13.01 7.36 -0.99
C VAL A 115 12.92 8.28 -2.20
N ALA A 116 12.10 7.94 -3.21
CA ALA A 116 11.89 8.79 -4.38
C ALA A 116 11.40 10.18 -3.99
N VAL A 117 10.38 10.27 -3.13
CA VAL A 117 9.85 11.55 -2.66
C VAL A 117 10.89 12.33 -1.84
N ALA A 118 11.57 11.67 -0.91
CA ALA A 118 12.61 12.29 -0.08
C ALA A 118 13.78 12.85 -0.93
N CYS A 119 14.10 12.19 -2.05
CA CYS A 119 15.12 12.63 -3.00
C CYS A 119 14.57 13.55 -4.10
N THR A 120 13.32 13.99 -4.02
CA THR A 120 12.69 14.88 -5.03
C THR A 120 12.74 14.26 -6.44
N TRP A 121 12.55 12.94 -6.53
CA TRP A 121 12.61 12.18 -7.77
C TRP A 121 11.24 11.62 -8.20
N PRO A 122 10.91 11.66 -9.50
CA PRO A 122 11.68 12.30 -10.57
C PRO A 122 11.50 13.82 -10.56
N GLY A 123 12.60 14.59 -10.65
CA GLY A 123 12.56 16.05 -10.52
C GLY A 123 11.67 16.77 -11.54
N SER A 124 11.29 16.11 -12.64
CA SER A 124 10.34 16.65 -13.62
C SER A 124 8.89 16.70 -13.16
N VAL A 125 8.54 16.11 -12.00
CA VAL A 125 7.17 16.13 -11.45
C VAL A 125 7.07 16.92 -10.12
N PHE A 126 8.16 17.53 -9.68
CA PHE A 126 8.21 18.45 -8.54
C PHE A 126 8.17 19.89 -9.01
#